data_AF-A0A1M4WL56-F1
#
_entry.id   AF-A0A1M4WL56-F1
#
_cell.length_a   1.000
_cell.length_b   1.000
_cell.length_c   1.000
_cell.angle_alpha   90.00
_cell.angle_beta   90.00
_cell.angle_gamma   90.00
#
_symmetry.space_group_name_H-M   'P 1'
#
loop_
_entity.id
_entity.type
_entity.pdbx_description
1 polymer ?
#
loop_
_entity_poly.entity_id
_entity_poly.type
_entity_poly.pdbx_seq_one_letter_code
_entity_poly.pdbx_strand_id
1 'polypeptide(L)'
;MRMNLRLMSLLTLTLFTTFIACKKDSSTTQQDPGPELTVHAEDQARISGEMDAVDYDLNVALENNPTFSGRMYEMNSLCGADVIPDTLSNPRKITITYNGEDCEGLHSRTGNIIISMPAGVHWKDAGAALTVTYQNYKVTRLSDNKSITINGSHLLTNVSGGLLYQLPTRQTITHTIGSSNLSITFDDGTKRDWSVARKRVYSYNGGAPLITIYGTHTEGSQTGIADWGTDRFGRTFSTAITQPLVISSDCDFRLTSGQVLHTRQGSTAVVTFGLDKNGNATSCPATGSYYFKLVWTGAGGNSQTFIAPY
;
A
#
# COMPACT_ATOMS: atom_id res chain seq x y z
N MET A 1 94.09 0.80 47.20
CA MET A 1 93.04 1.81 46.97
C MET A 1 91.81 1.10 46.42
N ARG A 2 90.70 1.15 47.15
CA ARG A 2 89.43 0.43 46.87
C ARG A 2 88.49 1.30 46.03
N MET A 3 87.46 0.63 45.46
CA MET A 3 86.15 1.15 45.00
C MET A 3 86.13 1.68 43.56
N ASN A 4 85.13 1.52 42.69
CA ASN A 4 84.01 0.59 42.41
C ASN A 4 83.12 1.30 41.36
N LEU A 5 82.40 0.54 40.50
CA LEU A 5 81.10 0.88 39.86
C LEU A 5 81.09 2.11 38.89
N ARG A 6 80.34 2.23 37.76
CA ARG A 6 79.28 1.46 37.06
C ARG A 6 79.03 2.07 35.66
N LEU A 7 78.51 1.23 34.75
CA LEU A 7 77.55 1.45 33.64
C LEU A 7 77.73 2.59 32.61
N MET A 8 77.75 2.21 31.31
CA MET A 8 76.69 2.51 30.30
C MET A 8 77.11 1.95 28.91
N SER A 9 76.33 1.03 28.33
CA SER A 9 75.38 1.23 27.21
C SER A 9 76.01 1.48 25.83
N LEU A 10 75.83 0.52 24.90
CA LEU A 10 75.55 0.81 23.49
C LEU A 10 74.75 -0.35 22.88
N LEU A 11 73.45 -0.07 22.72
CA LEU A 11 72.40 -0.90 22.18
C LEU A 11 72.40 -0.73 20.64
N THR A 12 72.53 -1.81 19.90
CA THR A 12 72.41 -1.85 18.44
C THR A 12 70.95 -1.69 18.02
N LEU A 13 70.65 -0.57 17.36
CA LEU A 13 69.32 -0.24 16.83
C LEU A 13 69.10 -0.97 15.49
N THR A 14 68.41 -2.11 15.53
CA THR A 14 67.91 -2.80 14.34
C THR A 14 66.67 -2.08 13.80
N LEU A 15 66.81 -1.60 12.57
CA LEU A 15 65.79 -0.89 11.80
C LEU A 15 64.70 -1.88 11.35
N PHE A 16 63.58 -1.94 12.08
CA PHE A 16 62.37 -2.64 11.63
C PHE A 16 61.65 -1.77 10.58
N THR A 17 61.77 -2.15 9.30
CA THR A 17 60.87 -1.66 8.25
C THR A 17 59.52 -2.34 8.42
N THR A 18 58.56 -1.65 9.03
CA THR A 18 57.16 -2.07 9.04
C THR A 18 56.57 -1.83 7.65
N PHE A 19 56.25 -2.91 6.94
CA PHE A 19 55.33 -2.85 5.81
C PHE A 19 53.94 -2.50 6.36
N ILE A 20 53.60 -1.22 6.35
CA ILE A 20 52.21 -0.78 6.47
C ILE A 20 51.53 -1.18 5.16
N ALA A 21 50.94 -2.38 5.15
CA ALA A 21 49.93 -2.72 4.16
C ALA A 21 48.73 -1.80 4.41
N CYS A 22 48.66 -0.68 3.69
CA CYS A 22 47.38 -0.05 3.40
C CYS A 22 46.52 -1.13 2.76
N LYS A 23 45.62 -1.75 3.54
CA LYS A 23 44.39 -2.26 2.97
C LYS A 23 43.77 -1.04 2.30
N LYS A 24 43.87 -1.00 0.97
CA LYS A 24 42.96 -0.21 0.17
C LYS A 24 41.59 -0.67 0.61
N ASP A 25 40.89 0.14 1.39
CA ASP A 25 39.47 -0.05 1.63
C ASP A 25 38.86 -0.15 0.23
N SER A 26 38.49 -1.37 -0.14
CA SER A 26 37.67 -1.60 -1.31
C SER A 26 36.41 -0.80 -1.04
N SER A 27 36.26 0.29 -1.80
CA SER A 27 35.01 0.96 -2.15
C SER A 27 33.82 0.40 -1.41
N THR A 28 33.15 1.23 -0.60
CA THR A 28 31.77 1.05 -0.12
C THR A 28 31.03 0.07 -1.02
N THR A 29 30.92 -1.19 -0.60
CA THR A 29 30.14 -2.18 -1.33
C THR A 29 28.75 -1.59 -1.37
N GLN A 30 28.33 -1.10 -2.53
CA GLN A 30 27.00 -0.53 -2.68
C GLN A 30 26.05 -1.69 -2.37
N GLN A 31 25.44 -1.68 -1.19
CA GLN A 31 24.59 -2.77 -0.74
C GLN A 31 23.43 -2.87 -1.73
N ASP A 32 23.18 -4.06 -2.26
CA ASP A 32 22.09 -4.28 -3.20
C ASP A 32 20.77 -3.88 -2.51
N PRO A 33 20.02 -2.90 -3.08
CA PRO A 33 18.76 -2.48 -2.49
C PRO A 33 17.65 -3.54 -2.65
N GLY A 34 17.90 -4.59 -3.44
CA GLY A 34 16.95 -5.64 -3.81
C GLY A 34 16.12 -6.22 -2.66
N PRO A 35 16.72 -6.75 -1.58
CA PRO A 35 15.96 -7.34 -0.47
C PRO A 35 14.94 -6.38 0.14
N GLU A 36 15.31 -5.10 0.28
CA GLU A 36 14.43 -4.10 0.88
C GLU A 36 13.40 -3.57 -0.11
N LEU A 37 13.72 -3.48 -1.40
CA LEU A 37 12.78 -3.13 -2.46
C LEU A 37 11.71 -4.21 -2.65
N THR A 38 12.10 -5.49 -2.53
CA THR A 38 11.17 -6.62 -2.54
C THR A 38 10.15 -6.50 -1.41
N VAL A 39 10.63 -6.32 -0.18
CA VAL A 39 9.75 -6.18 0.98
C VAL A 39 8.87 -4.92 0.86
N HIS A 40 9.42 -3.81 0.35
CA HIS A 40 8.63 -2.60 0.11
C HIS A 40 7.51 -2.83 -0.92
N ALA A 41 7.79 -3.55 -2.02
CA ALA A 41 6.80 -3.87 -3.03
C ALA A 41 5.68 -4.77 -2.48
N GLU A 42 6.05 -5.80 -1.71
CA GLU A 42 5.08 -6.67 -1.02
C GLU A 42 4.20 -5.88 -0.05
N ASP A 43 4.79 -4.97 0.73
CA ASP A 43 4.08 -4.12 1.68
C ASP A 43 3.11 -3.18 1.00
N GLN A 44 3.57 -2.50 -0.04
CA GLN A 44 2.75 -1.56 -0.79
C GLN A 44 1.58 -2.28 -1.46
N ALA A 45 1.84 -3.43 -2.09
CA ALA A 45 0.79 -4.24 -2.71
C ALA A 45 -0.24 -4.69 -1.66
N ARG A 46 0.22 -5.17 -0.51
CA ARG A 46 -0.65 -5.60 0.59
C ARG A 46 -1.50 -4.45 1.13
N ILE A 47 -0.88 -3.34 1.54
CA ILE A 47 -1.59 -2.18 2.10
C ILE A 47 -2.60 -1.66 1.08
N SER A 48 -2.20 -1.57 -0.19
CA SER A 48 -3.11 -1.16 -1.26
C SER A 48 -4.31 -2.09 -1.38
N GLY A 49 -4.09 -3.40 -1.42
CA GLY A 49 -5.16 -4.40 -1.51
C GLY A 49 -6.14 -4.31 -0.34
N GLU A 50 -5.65 -4.14 0.89
CA GLU A 50 -6.52 -3.99 2.07
C GLU A 50 -7.33 -2.69 2.05
N MET A 51 -6.73 -1.59 1.57
CA MET A 51 -7.47 -0.34 1.38
C MET A 51 -8.52 -0.48 0.27
N ASP A 52 -8.20 -1.19 -0.81
CA ASP A 52 -9.13 -1.46 -1.91
C ASP A 52 -10.34 -2.28 -1.44
N ALA A 53 -10.10 -3.31 -0.60
CA ALA A 53 -11.14 -4.13 0.02
C ALA A 53 -12.01 -3.32 0.99
N VAL A 54 -11.41 -2.47 1.83
CA VAL A 54 -12.18 -1.56 2.71
C VAL A 54 -13.06 -0.65 1.87
N ASP A 55 -12.56 -0.06 0.80
CA ASP A 55 -13.38 0.82 -0.06
C ASP A 55 -14.55 0.09 -0.72
N TYR A 56 -14.41 -1.21 -1.02
CA TYR A 56 -15.55 -2.03 -1.45
C TYR A 56 -16.61 -2.12 -0.34
N ASP A 57 -16.19 -2.49 0.88
CA ASP A 57 -17.08 -2.58 2.05
C ASP A 57 -17.74 -1.23 2.38
N LEU A 58 -17.01 -0.12 2.22
CA LEU A 58 -17.53 1.23 2.38
C LEU A 58 -18.65 1.53 1.36
N ASN A 59 -18.46 1.19 0.09
CA ASN A 59 -19.49 1.41 -0.93
C ASN A 59 -20.74 0.58 -0.61
N VAL A 60 -20.58 -0.69 -0.20
CA VAL A 60 -21.70 -1.54 0.22
C VAL A 60 -22.44 -0.90 1.40
N ALA A 61 -21.72 -0.50 2.46
CA ALA A 61 -22.32 0.08 3.66
C ALA A 61 -23.01 1.44 3.38
N LEU A 62 -22.41 2.28 2.54
CA LEU A 62 -22.96 3.58 2.17
C LEU A 62 -24.20 3.45 1.30
N GLU A 63 -24.12 2.64 0.24
CA GLU A 63 -25.19 2.56 -0.76
C GLU A 63 -26.45 1.85 -0.27
N ASN A 64 -26.27 0.89 0.65
CA ASN A 64 -27.38 0.16 1.28
C ASN A 64 -27.99 0.89 2.48
N ASN A 65 -27.47 2.06 2.86
CA ASN A 65 -28.12 2.90 3.87
C ASN A 65 -28.88 4.06 3.22
N PRO A 66 -30.22 4.07 3.25
CA PRO A 66 -31.02 5.10 2.59
C PRO A 66 -30.72 6.53 3.03
N THR A 67 -30.35 6.72 4.29
CA THR A 67 -30.04 8.04 4.83
C THR A 67 -28.73 8.56 4.26
N PHE A 68 -27.76 7.69 4.00
CA PHE A 68 -26.47 8.08 3.43
C PHE A 68 -26.51 8.14 1.90
N SER A 69 -27.08 7.12 1.25
CA SER A 69 -27.11 6.99 -0.20
C SER A 69 -28.16 7.86 -0.88
N GLY A 70 -29.28 8.11 -0.21
CA GLY A 70 -30.48 8.67 -0.83
C GLY A 70 -31.24 7.66 -1.71
N ARG A 71 -31.05 6.36 -1.49
CA ARG A 71 -31.76 5.23 -2.15
C ARG A 71 -32.63 4.48 -1.12
N MET A 72 -33.88 4.16 -1.46
CA MET A 72 -34.78 3.39 -0.58
C MET A 72 -34.61 1.87 -0.75
N TYR A 73 -33.45 1.32 -0.39
CA TYR A 73 -33.23 -0.13 -0.42
C TYR A 73 -32.15 -0.56 0.58
N GLU A 74 -32.41 -1.65 1.32
CA GLU A 74 -31.50 -2.23 2.30
C GLU A 74 -31.15 -3.67 1.89
N MET A 75 -29.88 -3.94 1.62
CA MET A 75 -29.31 -5.28 1.64
C MET A 75 -28.08 -5.23 2.52
N ASN A 76 -28.00 -6.04 3.57
CA ASN A 76 -26.85 -6.05 4.46
C ASN A 76 -26.39 -7.49 4.72
N SER A 77 -25.20 -7.81 4.23
CA SER A 77 -24.19 -8.44 5.10
C SER A 77 -22.81 -8.17 4.52
N LEU A 78 -21.93 -7.58 5.31
CA LEU A 78 -20.49 -7.70 5.11
C LEU A 78 -20.04 -9.00 5.77
N CYS A 79 -19.12 -9.74 5.15
CA CYS A 79 -18.57 -10.95 5.77
C CYS A 79 -17.71 -10.57 6.98
N GLY A 80 -17.94 -11.24 8.11
CA GLY A 80 -17.12 -11.04 9.31
C GLY A 80 -17.14 -9.61 9.87
N ALA A 81 -18.23 -8.86 9.65
CA ALA A 81 -18.39 -7.52 10.18
C ALA A 81 -19.84 -7.13 10.49
N ASP A 82 -20.01 -6.34 11.56
CA ASP A 82 -21.28 -5.72 11.95
C ASP A 82 -21.32 -4.26 11.47
N VAL A 83 -22.43 -3.85 10.85
CA VAL A 83 -22.62 -2.50 10.32
C VAL A 83 -23.71 -1.78 11.11
N ILE A 84 -23.33 -0.72 11.83
CA ILE A 84 -24.23 0.05 12.69
C ILE A 84 -24.28 1.50 12.21
N PRO A 85 -25.39 1.93 11.57
CA PRO A 85 -25.58 3.32 11.21
C PRO A 85 -26.12 4.15 12.37
N ASP A 86 -25.54 5.33 12.57
CA ASP A 86 -26.05 6.43 13.39
C ASP A 86 -26.47 7.57 12.46
N THR A 87 -27.77 7.61 12.18
CA THR A 87 -28.40 8.59 11.28
C THR A 87 -28.89 9.84 11.99
N LEU A 88 -28.86 9.87 13.33
CA LEU A 88 -29.40 10.95 14.15
C LEU A 88 -28.32 11.96 14.55
N SER A 89 -27.05 11.54 14.60
CA SER A 89 -25.92 12.42 14.87
C SER A 89 -25.60 13.38 13.70
N ASN A 90 -24.91 14.49 14.02
CA ASN A 90 -24.29 15.37 13.04
C ASN A 90 -22.81 15.61 13.41
N PRO A 91 -21.84 15.09 12.64
CA PRO A 91 -22.02 14.32 11.41
C PRO A 91 -22.66 12.96 11.66
N ARG A 92 -23.40 12.45 10.67
CA ARG A 92 -23.94 11.09 10.70
C ARG A 92 -22.80 10.10 10.56
N LYS A 93 -22.95 8.91 11.15
CA LYS A 93 -21.90 7.91 11.16
C LYS A 93 -22.38 6.54 10.70
N ILE A 94 -21.48 5.76 10.10
CA ILE A 94 -21.63 4.30 10.00
C ILE A 94 -20.39 3.71 10.65
N THR A 95 -20.59 2.85 11.65
CA THR A 95 -19.52 2.09 12.27
C THR A 95 -19.56 0.68 11.71
N ILE A 96 -18.47 0.27 11.06
CA ILE A 96 -18.24 -1.11 10.65
C ILE A 96 -17.28 -1.72 11.67
N THR A 97 -17.73 -2.72 12.40
CA THR A 97 -16.94 -3.48 13.38
C THR A 97 -16.56 -4.80 12.76
N TYR A 98 -15.28 -5.00 12.45
CA TYR A 98 -14.76 -6.25 11.94
C TYR A 98 -14.47 -7.21 13.10
N ASN A 99 -14.95 -8.43 13.00
CA ASN A 99 -14.87 -9.45 14.03
C ASN A 99 -14.79 -10.88 13.47
N GLY A 100 -14.46 -11.04 12.19
CA GLY A 100 -14.42 -12.33 11.52
C GLY A 100 -13.52 -12.36 10.28
N GLU A 101 -13.70 -13.39 9.47
CA GLU A 101 -12.97 -13.57 8.22
C GLU A 101 -13.59 -12.77 7.07
N ASP A 102 -12.79 -12.50 6.04
CA ASP A 102 -13.29 -12.03 4.75
C ASP A 102 -14.17 -13.10 4.07
N CYS A 103 -14.84 -12.72 2.98
CA CYS A 103 -15.78 -13.63 2.31
C CYS A 103 -15.08 -14.85 1.70
N GLU A 104 -13.79 -14.71 1.40
CA GLU A 104 -12.94 -15.72 0.79
C GLU A 104 -12.28 -16.65 1.82
N GLY A 105 -12.32 -16.31 3.11
CA GLY A 105 -11.65 -17.09 4.17
C GLY A 105 -10.11 -17.06 4.04
N LEU A 106 -9.55 -15.96 3.53
CA LEU A 106 -8.12 -15.76 3.33
C LEU A 106 -7.51 -14.83 4.39
N HIS A 107 -8.33 -13.92 4.92
CA HIS A 107 -7.91 -12.93 5.91
C HIS A 107 -8.87 -12.88 7.10
N SER A 108 -8.33 -12.81 8.30
CA SER A 108 -9.07 -12.42 9.50
C SER A 108 -8.96 -10.92 9.72
N ARG A 109 -10.10 -10.25 9.94
CA ARG A 109 -10.21 -8.79 10.07
C ARG A 109 -10.77 -8.43 11.45
N THR A 110 -10.12 -7.51 12.14
CA THR A 110 -10.59 -6.98 13.43
C THR A 110 -10.46 -5.47 13.53
N GLY A 111 -11.17 -4.85 14.47
CA GLY A 111 -11.14 -3.41 14.69
C GLY A 111 -12.30 -2.69 14.00
N ASN A 112 -12.26 -1.36 13.98
CA ASN A 112 -13.38 -0.56 13.51
C ASN A 112 -13.00 0.35 12.34
N ILE A 113 -13.94 0.51 11.41
CA ILE A 113 -13.93 1.59 10.42
C ILE A 113 -15.14 2.48 10.70
N ILE A 114 -14.89 3.77 10.88
CA ILE A 114 -15.95 4.76 11.11
C ILE A 114 -16.04 5.69 9.91
N ILE A 115 -17.19 5.66 9.26
CA ILE A 115 -17.57 6.57 8.18
C ILE A 115 -18.27 7.77 8.80
N SER A 116 -17.87 8.98 8.44
CA SER A 116 -18.50 10.21 8.92
C SER A 116 -18.86 11.13 7.76
N MET A 117 -20.14 11.51 7.68
CA MET A 117 -20.66 12.37 6.61
C MET A 117 -21.54 13.49 7.20
N PRO A 118 -21.39 14.75 6.75
CA PRO A 118 -22.25 15.84 7.19
C PRO A 118 -23.75 15.53 7.01
N ALA A 119 -24.59 16.04 7.91
CA ALA A 119 -26.02 15.98 7.73
C ALA A 119 -26.46 16.76 6.47
N GLY A 120 -27.46 16.26 5.75
CA GLY A 120 -28.02 16.91 4.56
C GLY A 120 -27.26 16.68 3.24
N VAL A 121 -26.05 16.11 3.30
CA VAL A 121 -25.30 15.68 2.10
C VAL A 121 -25.65 14.23 1.78
N HIS A 122 -25.82 13.84 0.52
CA HIS A 122 -25.98 12.42 0.16
C HIS A 122 -24.77 11.93 -0.62
N TRP A 123 -24.42 10.66 -0.45
CA TRP A 123 -23.27 10.08 -1.14
C TRP A 123 -23.39 10.15 -2.66
N LYS A 124 -24.61 10.11 -3.20
CA LYS A 124 -24.89 10.27 -4.63
C LYS A 124 -24.59 11.67 -5.17
N ASP A 125 -24.43 12.68 -4.32
CA ASP A 125 -24.25 14.06 -4.76
C ASP A 125 -22.82 14.25 -5.28
N ALA A 126 -22.66 14.97 -6.40
CA ALA A 126 -21.34 15.26 -6.93
C ALA A 126 -20.57 16.18 -5.97
N GLY A 127 -19.33 15.82 -5.67
CA GLY A 127 -18.49 16.48 -4.67
C GLY A 127 -18.80 16.09 -3.23
N ALA A 128 -19.72 15.14 -2.97
CA ALA A 128 -19.94 14.62 -1.63
C ALA A 128 -18.65 14.02 -1.08
N ALA A 129 -18.24 14.45 0.11
CA ALA A 129 -17.02 14.00 0.76
C ALA A 129 -17.33 13.49 2.17
N LEU A 130 -16.66 12.41 2.55
CA LEU A 130 -16.79 11.76 3.84
C LEU A 130 -15.40 11.42 4.41
N THR A 131 -15.32 11.35 5.73
CA THR A 131 -14.11 10.93 6.44
C THR A 131 -14.25 9.45 6.78
N VAL A 132 -13.26 8.65 6.39
CA VAL A 132 -13.10 7.26 6.79
C VAL A 132 -12.02 7.20 7.86
N THR A 133 -12.35 6.68 9.04
CA THR A 133 -11.42 6.57 10.16
C THR A 133 -11.15 5.10 10.48
N TYR A 134 -9.89 4.71 10.43
CA TYR A 134 -9.40 3.40 10.84
C TYR A 134 -9.05 3.43 12.33
N GLN A 135 -9.66 2.54 13.10
CA GLN A 135 -9.40 2.38 14.53
C GLN A 135 -8.99 0.94 14.82
N ASN A 136 -7.68 0.73 14.94
CA ASN A 136 -7.07 -0.57 15.12
C ASN A 136 -7.55 -1.59 14.09
N TYR A 137 -7.77 -1.15 12.84
CA TYR A 137 -8.19 -2.05 11.77
C TYR A 137 -7.02 -2.98 11.43
N LYS A 138 -7.10 -4.22 11.89
CA LYS A 138 -6.05 -5.22 11.75
C LYS A 138 -6.50 -6.28 10.77
N VAL A 139 -5.66 -6.54 9.78
CA VAL A 139 -5.84 -7.64 8.84
C VAL A 139 -4.72 -8.64 9.01
N THR A 140 -5.09 -9.91 9.23
CA THR A 140 -4.17 -11.03 9.40
C THR A 140 -4.39 -12.02 8.27
N ARG A 141 -3.35 -12.28 7.49
CA ARG A 141 -3.39 -13.29 6.45
C ARG A 141 -3.32 -14.67 7.08
N LEU A 142 -4.28 -15.54 6.76
CA LEU A 142 -4.41 -16.85 7.42
C LEU A 142 -3.34 -17.85 6.98
N SER A 143 -2.78 -17.68 5.78
CA SER A 143 -1.77 -18.61 5.25
C SER A 143 -0.42 -18.55 5.96
N ASP A 144 -0.03 -17.39 6.52
CA ASP A 144 1.28 -17.21 7.16
C ASP A 144 1.25 -16.38 8.45
N ASN A 145 0.07 -16.00 8.94
CA ASN A 145 -0.15 -15.20 10.15
C ASN A 145 0.50 -13.80 10.13
N LYS A 146 0.97 -13.32 8.98
CA LYS A 146 1.46 -11.94 8.88
C LYS A 146 0.29 -10.99 9.01
N SER A 147 0.48 -9.88 9.71
CA SER A 147 -0.57 -8.88 9.93
C SER A 147 -0.11 -7.46 9.57
N ILE A 148 -1.07 -6.62 9.21
CA ILE A 148 -0.92 -5.15 9.24
C ILE A 148 -2.04 -4.58 10.09
N THR A 149 -1.78 -3.47 10.76
CA THR A 149 -2.80 -2.68 11.46
C THR A 149 -2.77 -1.25 10.94
N ILE A 150 -3.92 -0.76 10.47
CA ILE A 150 -4.10 0.57 9.93
C ILE A 150 -4.80 1.44 10.97
N ASN A 151 -4.26 2.63 11.20
CA ASN A 151 -4.86 3.67 12.02
C ASN A 151 -4.81 5.01 11.28
N GLY A 152 -5.68 5.93 11.65
CA GLY A 152 -5.74 7.28 11.07
C GLY A 152 -6.99 7.46 10.21
N SER A 153 -6.99 8.48 9.36
CA SER A 153 -8.16 8.80 8.55
C SER A 153 -7.80 9.21 7.14
N HIS A 154 -8.71 9.00 6.22
CA HIS A 154 -8.65 9.54 4.86
C HIS A 154 -9.98 10.21 4.49
N LEU A 155 -9.92 11.09 3.49
CA LEU A 155 -11.08 11.67 2.84
C LEU A 155 -11.43 10.83 1.61
N LEU A 156 -12.67 10.38 1.50
CA LEU A 156 -13.22 9.76 0.30
C LEU A 156 -14.24 10.74 -0.30
N THR A 157 -14.10 11.04 -1.59
CA THR A 157 -14.97 12.00 -2.30
C THR A 157 -15.60 11.35 -3.52
N ASN A 158 -16.92 11.48 -3.67
CA ASN A 158 -17.63 11.13 -4.89
C ASN A 158 -17.54 12.31 -5.87
N VAL A 159 -16.55 12.28 -6.76
CA VAL A 159 -16.25 13.41 -7.66
C VAL A 159 -17.35 13.61 -8.69
N SER A 160 -17.81 12.54 -9.34
CA SER A 160 -18.80 12.62 -10.41
C SER A 160 -20.25 12.62 -9.93
N GLY A 161 -20.48 12.28 -8.66
CA GLY A 161 -21.79 11.89 -8.15
C GLY A 161 -22.28 10.55 -8.73
N GLY A 162 -23.50 10.19 -8.36
CA GLY A 162 -24.12 8.89 -8.64
C GLY A 162 -23.76 7.81 -7.62
N LEU A 163 -24.46 6.69 -7.69
CA LEU A 163 -24.21 5.49 -6.88
C LEU A 163 -23.75 4.36 -7.80
N LEU A 164 -22.89 3.45 -7.34
CA LEU A 164 -22.33 2.36 -8.13
C LEU A 164 -23.40 1.45 -8.75
N TYR A 165 -24.57 1.29 -8.12
CA TYR A 165 -25.68 0.57 -8.77
C TYR A 165 -26.15 1.22 -10.09
N GLN A 166 -25.90 2.53 -10.25
CA GLN A 166 -26.22 3.31 -11.46
C GLN A 166 -25.11 3.22 -12.51
N LEU A 167 -24.02 2.51 -12.24
CA LEU A 167 -22.92 2.37 -13.18
C LEU A 167 -23.37 1.86 -14.56
N PRO A 168 -24.32 0.89 -14.69
CA PRO A 168 -24.80 0.46 -16.00
C PRO A 168 -25.46 1.55 -16.84
N THR A 169 -26.06 2.58 -16.21
CA THR A 169 -26.74 3.68 -16.91
C THR A 169 -25.87 4.94 -17.02
N ARG A 170 -25.01 5.20 -16.03
CA ARG A 170 -24.09 6.35 -16.01
C ARG A 170 -22.79 6.11 -16.78
N GLN A 171 -22.47 4.84 -17.06
CA GLN A 171 -21.22 4.35 -17.66
C GLN A 171 -19.96 4.59 -16.84
N THR A 172 -19.83 5.72 -16.15
CA THR A 172 -18.67 6.02 -15.30
C THR A 172 -19.05 6.70 -13.99
N ILE A 173 -18.36 6.34 -12.91
CA ILE A 173 -18.42 7.01 -11.60
C ILE A 173 -16.98 7.18 -11.11
N THR A 174 -16.62 8.36 -10.60
CA THR A 174 -15.26 8.68 -10.17
C THR A 174 -15.23 9.04 -8.69
N HIS A 175 -14.38 8.36 -7.93
CA HIS A 175 -14.07 8.69 -6.54
C HIS A 175 -12.61 9.11 -6.39
N THR A 176 -12.30 9.90 -5.37
CA THR A 176 -10.91 10.20 -4.96
C THR A 176 -10.71 9.91 -3.49
N ILE A 177 -9.51 9.44 -3.15
CA ILE A 177 -9.06 9.08 -1.80
C ILE A 177 -7.84 9.92 -1.48
N GLY A 178 -7.84 10.59 -0.33
CA GLY A 178 -6.73 11.42 0.13
C GLY A 178 -6.44 11.24 1.62
N SER A 179 -5.19 10.96 1.98
CA SER A 179 -4.69 10.98 3.36
C SER A 179 -3.24 11.42 3.39
N SER A 180 -2.85 12.12 4.46
CA SER A 180 -1.49 12.61 4.68
C SER A 180 -0.78 11.96 5.86
N ASN A 181 -1.42 11.06 6.62
CA ASN A 181 -0.87 10.54 7.87
C ASN A 181 -1.57 9.28 8.42
N LEU A 182 -1.81 8.27 7.58
CA LEU A 182 -2.13 6.95 8.10
C LEU A 182 -0.93 6.39 8.87
N SER A 183 -1.20 5.62 9.92
CA SER A 183 -0.20 4.88 10.68
C SER A 183 -0.38 3.39 10.44
N ILE A 184 0.63 2.78 9.83
CA ILE A 184 0.67 1.35 9.53
C ILE A 184 1.59 0.66 10.52
N THR A 185 1.06 -0.32 11.25
CA THR A 185 1.86 -1.22 12.09
C THR A 185 2.02 -2.56 11.37
N PHE A 186 3.26 -3.02 11.19
CA PHE A 186 3.57 -4.31 10.57
C PHE A 186 3.68 -5.43 11.63
N ASP A 187 3.82 -6.66 11.16
CA ASP A 187 3.93 -7.87 11.98
C ASP A 187 5.18 -7.89 12.88
N ASP A 188 6.23 -7.19 12.48
CA ASP A 188 7.45 -6.97 13.29
C ASP A 188 7.29 -5.89 14.37
N GLY A 189 6.09 -5.29 14.48
CA GLY A 189 5.77 -4.22 15.43
C GLY A 189 6.25 -2.84 15.01
N THR A 190 6.93 -2.71 13.88
CA THR A 190 7.33 -1.39 13.35
C THR A 190 6.11 -0.59 12.94
N LYS A 191 6.15 0.72 13.22
CA LYS A 191 5.09 1.68 12.87
C LYS A 191 5.59 2.69 11.88
N ARG A 192 4.81 2.96 10.84
CA ARG A 192 5.21 3.85 9.75
C ARG A 192 4.09 4.77 9.32
N ASP A 193 4.49 5.98 8.92
CA ASP A 193 3.60 6.95 8.32
C ASP A 193 3.40 6.62 6.84
N TRP A 194 2.13 6.68 6.43
CA TRP A 194 1.69 6.34 5.09
C TRP A 194 0.66 7.36 4.62
N SER A 195 0.91 7.95 3.47
CA SER A 195 0.01 8.90 2.80
C SER A 195 -0.50 8.29 1.52
N VAL A 196 -1.69 8.69 1.11
CA VAL A 196 -2.40 8.14 -0.06
C VAL A 196 -3.05 9.28 -0.84
N ALA A 197 -2.93 9.25 -2.17
CA ALA A 197 -3.62 10.16 -3.07
C ALA A 197 -4.00 9.44 -4.36
N ARG A 198 -5.24 8.93 -4.41
CA ARG A 198 -5.71 8.06 -5.49
C ARG A 198 -7.00 8.58 -6.10
N LYS A 199 -7.19 8.33 -7.39
CA LYS A 199 -8.45 8.47 -8.11
C LYS A 199 -8.88 7.09 -8.60
N ARG A 200 -10.12 6.71 -8.32
CA ARG A 200 -10.76 5.50 -8.84
C ARG A 200 -11.84 5.87 -9.83
N VAL A 201 -11.78 5.28 -11.01
CA VAL A 201 -12.82 5.40 -12.03
C VAL A 201 -13.47 4.04 -12.18
N TYR A 202 -14.70 3.94 -11.69
CA TYR A 202 -15.59 2.82 -11.96
C TYR A 202 -16.16 3.03 -13.36
N SER A 203 -16.14 1.99 -14.20
CA SER A 203 -16.64 2.07 -15.56
C SER A 203 -17.40 0.82 -15.98
N TYR A 204 -18.39 1.01 -16.84
CA TYR A 204 -19.19 -0.04 -17.47
C TYR A 204 -19.51 0.35 -18.90
N ASN A 205 -19.11 -0.50 -19.85
CA ASN A 205 -19.38 -0.31 -21.28
C ASN A 205 -19.96 -1.57 -21.92
N GLY A 206 -21.00 -2.13 -21.30
CA GLY A 206 -21.69 -3.33 -21.81
C GLY A 206 -20.96 -4.66 -21.60
N GLY A 207 -19.78 -4.64 -20.97
CA GLY A 207 -19.02 -5.81 -20.54
C GLY A 207 -18.89 -5.86 -19.01
N ALA A 208 -17.79 -6.41 -18.51
CA ALA A 208 -17.46 -6.40 -17.09
C ALA A 208 -17.30 -4.98 -16.53
N PRO A 209 -17.89 -4.64 -15.37
CA PRO A 209 -17.45 -3.50 -14.59
C PRO A 209 -15.94 -3.50 -14.34
N LEU A 210 -15.30 -2.36 -14.58
CA LEU A 210 -13.88 -2.14 -14.32
C LEU A 210 -13.67 -1.02 -13.30
N ILE A 211 -12.64 -1.15 -12.47
CA ILE A 211 -12.14 -0.08 -11.62
C ILE A 211 -10.73 0.27 -12.10
N THR A 212 -10.52 1.52 -12.51
CA THR A 212 -9.20 2.01 -12.93
C THR A 212 -8.66 3.01 -11.92
N ILE A 213 -7.47 2.76 -11.41
CA ILE A 213 -6.84 3.55 -10.35
C ILE A 213 -5.66 4.35 -10.90
N TYR A 214 -5.60 5.61 -10.49
CA TYR A 214 -4.52 6.56 -10.81
C TYR A 214 -4.00 7.19 -9.52
N GLY A 215 -2.69 7.51 -9.48
CA GLY A 215 -2.16 8.40 -8.46
C GLY A 215 -2.47 9.85 -8.82
N THR A 216 -2.74 10.68 -7.83
CA THR A 216 -3.13 12.09 -8.06
C THR A 216 -2.15 13.09 -7.46
N HIS A 217 -1.19 12.65 -6.64
CA HIS A 217 -0.20 13.54 -6.05
C HIS A 217 0.97 13.80 -7.01
N THR A 218 1.61 14.97 -6.84
CA THR A 218 2.81 15.38 -7.57
C THR A 218 3.78 15.99 -6.57
N GLU A 219 5.03 15.51 -6.60
CA GLU A 219 6.13 16.00 -5.76
C GLU A 219 7.32 16.33 -6.67
N GLY A 220 7.71 17.60 -6.74
CA GLY A 220 8.73 18.05 -7.68
C GLY A 220 8.37 17.70 -9.13
N SER A 221 9.20 16.90 -9.80
CA SER A 221 8.97 16.44 -11.18
C SER A 221 8.23 15.09 -11.27
N GLN A 222 7.99 14.40 -10.15
CA GLN A 222 7.34 13.10 -10.15
C GLN A 222 5.82 13.28 -10.03
N THR A 223 5.10 12.88 -11.07
CA THR A 223 3.63 12.91 -11.13
C THR A 223 3.03 11.53 -10.90
N GLY A 224 1.74 11.47 -10.56
CA GLY A 224 1.03 10.21 -10.44
C GLY A 224 1.38 9.44 -9.18
N ILE A 225 1.90 10.13 -8.15
CA ILE A 225 2.19 9.53 -6.85
C ILE A 225 0.86 9.12 -6.21
N ALA A 226 0.76 7.84 -5.87
CA ALA A 226 -0.41 7.23 -5.23
C ALA A 226 -0.18 7.04 -3.74
N ASP A 227 1.05 6.71 -3.33
CA ASP A 227 1.43 6.49 -1.94
C ASP A 227 2.80 7.09 -1.64
N TRP A 228 3.02 7.60 -0.42
CA TRP A 228 4.33 8.04 0.04
C TRP A 228 4.42 7.99 1.57
N GLY A 229 5.63 8.00 2.09
CA GLY A 229 5.85 7.96 3.54
C GLY A 229 7.19 7.35 3.90
N THR A 230 7.22 6.56 4.97
CA THR A 230 8.41 5.84 5.42
C THR A 230 8.16 4.33 5.35
N ASP A 231 9.08 3.56 4.77
CA ASP A 231 8.94 2.10 4.69
C ASP A 231 9.31 1.42 6.00
N ARG A 232 9.10 0.10 6.12
CA ARG A 232 9.44 -0.65 7.35
C ARG A 232 10.93 -0.59 7.74
N PHE A 233 11.82 -0.18 6.85
CA PHE A 233 13.25 0.00 7.13
C PHE A 233 13.61 1.44 7.55
N GLY A 234 12.62 2.32 7.66
CA GLY A 234 12.84 3.71 8.10
C GLY A 234 13.30 4.64 6.97
N ARG A 235 13.20 4.23 5.70
CA ARG A 235 13.59 5.08 4.56
C ARG A 235 12.35 5.72 3.93
N THR A 236 12.52 6.95 3.46
CA THR A 236 11.46 7.64 2.73
C THR A 236 11.23 6.97 1.37
N PHE A 237 9.96 6.88 0.98
CA PHE A 237 9.56 6.34 -0.31
C PHE A 237 8.43 7.14 -0.94
N SER A 238 8.31 7.03 -2.26
CA SER A 238 7.12 7.36 -3.03
C SER A 238 6.82 6.23 -4.01
N THR A 239 5.53 5.96 -4.23
CA THR A 239 5.04 5.00 -5.22
C THR A 239 4.15 5.75 -6.20
N ALA A 240 4.58 5.80 -7.46
CA ALA A 240 3.81 6.42 -8.53
C ALA A 240 3.16 5.37 -9.43
N ILE A 241 1.88 5.54 -9.74
CA ILE A 241 1.18 4.73 -10.75
C ILE A 241 1.59 5.24 -12.13
N THR A 242 2.46 4.50 -12.82
CA THR A 242 2.98 4.86 -14.16
C THR A 242 2.12 4.30 -15.28
N GLN A 243 1.42 3.19 -15.02
CA GLN A 243 0.32 2.69 -15.85
C GLN A 243 -0.88 2.41 -14.94
N PRO A 244 -2.10 2.85 -15.31
CA PRO A 244 -3.25 2.73 -14.44
C PRO A 244 -3.46 1.29 -13.96
N LEU A 245 -3.77 1.13 -12.67
CA LEU A 245 -4.07 -0.17 -12.10
C LEU A 245 -5.52 -0.53 -12.46
N VAL A 246 -5.75 -1.72 -13.01
CA VAL A 246 -7.08 -2.14 -13.49
C VAL A 246 -7.57 -3.36 -12.72
N ILE A 247 -8.69 -3.18 -12.03
CA ILE A 247 -9.44 -4.24 -11.36
C ILE A 247 -10.67 -4.58 -12.22
N SER A 248 -10.98 -5.87 -12.36
CA SER A 248 -12.10 -6.34 -13.20
C SER A 248 -13.03 -7.26 -12.42
N SER A 249 -14.35 -7.08 -12.58
CA SER A 249 -15.34 -7.97 -11.98
C SER A 249 -15.32 -9.39 -12.54
N ASP A 250 -14.91 -9.57 -13.80
CA ASP A 250 -14.75 -10.90 -14.43
C ASP A 250 -13.59 -11.70 -13.81
N CYS A 251 -12.84 -11.05 -12.93
CA CYS A 251 -11.68 -11.56 -12.23
C CYS A 251 -11.86 -11.53 -10.72
N ASP A 252 -13.09 -11.68 -10.23
CA ASP A 252 -13.43 -11.62 -8.80
C ASP A 252 -12.92 -10.31 -8.16
N PHE A 253 -13.02 -9.21 -8.91
CA PHE A 253 -12.51 -7.89 -8.51
C PHE A 253 -11.02 -7.89 -8.10
N ARG A 254 -10.20 -8.73 -8.72
CA ARG A 254 -8.73 -8.73 -8.55
C ARG A 254 -8.05 -7.72 -9.48
N LEU A 255 -6.88 -7.24 -9.06
CA LEU A 255 -6.00 -6.41 -9.89
C LEU A 255 -5.43 -7.24 -11.06
N THR A 256 -5.81 -6.89 -12.28
CA THR A 256 -5.53 -7.64 -13.51
C THR A 256 -4.40 -7.06 -14.36
N SER A 257 -4.04 -5.78 -14.17
CA SER A 257 -2.94 -5.13 -14.89
C SER A 257 -2.57 -3.79 -14.26
N GLY A 258 -1.42 -3.26 -14.66
CA GLY A 258 -0.95 -1.94 -14.29
C GLY A 258 0.51 -1.93 -13.88
N GLN A 259 1.05 -0.75 -13.61
CA GLN A 259 2.45 -0.59 -13.26
C GLN A 259 2.64 0.54 -12.24
N VAL A 260 3.52 0.31 -11.27
CA VAL A 260 4.00 1.34 -10.35
C VAL A 260 5.52 1.48 -10.39
N LEU A 261 5.98 2.68 -10.06
CA LEU A 261 7.38 3.01 -9.82
C LEU A 261 7.55 3.31 -8.32
N HIS A 262 8.26 2.43 -7.63
CA HIS A 262 8.78 2.70 -6.30
C HIS A 262 10.04 3.55 -6.42
N THR A 263 10.07 4.67 -5.73
CA THR A 263 11.24 5.52 -5.57
C THR A 263 11.57 5.58 -4.10
N ARG A 264 12.82 5.33 -3.78
CA ARG A 264 13.39 5.33 -2.43
C ARG A 264 14.71 6.08 -2.48
N GLN A 265 15.21 6.53 -1.33
CA GLN A 265 16.47 7.25 -1.23
C GLN A 265 17.62 6.51 -1.98
N GLY A 266 17.93 6.98 -3.20
CA GLY A 266 18.99 6.44 -4.06
C GLY A 266 18.65 5.17 -4.85
N SER A 267 17.39 4.71 -4.91
CA SER A 267 17.02 3.50 -5.66
C SER A 267 15.60 3.59 -6.22
N THR A 268 15.38 2.97 -7.37
CA THR A 268 14.06 2.85 -7.97
C THR A 268 13.78 1.41 -8.36
N ALA A 269 12.50 1.03 -8.36
CA ALA A 269 12.06 -0.24 -8.87
C ALA A 269 10.70 -0.11 -9.56
N VAL A 270 10.55 -0.82 -10.67
CA VAL A 270 9.29 -0.90 -11.41
C VAL A 270 8.59 -2.19 -11.05
N VAL A 271 7.31 -2.11 -10.65
CA VAL A 271 6.45 -3.27 -10.39
C VAL A 271 5.36 -3.32 -11.44
N THR A 272 5.26 -4.44 -12.15
CA THR A 272 4.20 -4.71 -13.13
C THR A 272 3.28 -5.81 -12.61
N PHE A 273 1.98 -5.57 -12.65
CA PHE A 273 0.93 -6.47 -12.15
C PHE A 273 0.24 -7.24 -13.28
N GLY A 274 -0.57 -8.25 -12.94
CA GLY A 274 -1.36 -8.99 -13.93
C GLY A 274 -0.58 -10.10 -14.65
N LEU A 275 0.38 -10.72 -13.98
CA LEU A 275 1.28 -11.70 -14.58
C LEU A 275 1.02 -13.13 -14.10
N ASP A 276 1.53 -14.10 -14.87
CA ASP A 276 1.68 -15.49 -14.46
C ASP A 276 2.95 -15.69 -13.61
N LYS A 277 3.15 -16.90 -13.09
CA LYS A 277 4.33 -17.27 -12.29
C LYS A 277 5.67 -17.09 -13.02
N ASN A 278 5.66 -16.97 -14.34
CA ASN A 278 6.85 -16.79 -15.17
C ASN A 278 7.09 -15.31 -15.52
N GLY A 279 6.20 -14.41 -15.08
CA GLY A 279 6.30 -12.97 -15.33
C GLY A 279 5.79 -12.52 -16.70
N ASN A 280 4.98 -13.35 -17.36
CA ASN A 280 4.26 -13.03 -18.60
C ASN A 280 2.85 -12.53 -18.29
N ALA A 281 2.26 -11.70 -19.15
CA ALA A 281 0.86 -11.30 -18.99
C ALA A 281 -0.06 -12.53 -19.00
N THR A 282 -1.04 -12.55 -18.09
CA THR A 282 -2.00 -13.66 -17.97
C THR A 282 -3.42 -13.23 -18.32
N SER A 283 -4.32 -14.20 -18.53
CA SER A 283 -5.73 -13.95 -18.82
C SER A 283 -6.54 -13.62 -17.58
N CYS A 284 -7.72 -13.04 -17.80
CA CYS A 284 -8.78 -12.86 -16.82
C CYS A 284 -9.92 -13.85 -17.12
N PRO A 285 -10.28 -14.78 -16.22
CA PRO A 285 -9.64 -15.11 -14.95
C PRO A 285 -8.29 -15.84 -15.12
N ALA A 286 -7.41 -15.70 -14.13
CA ALA A 286 -6.14 -16.42 -14.08
C ALA A 286 -6.33 -17.83 -13.49
N THR A 287 -5.48 -18.77 -13.91
CA THR A 287 -5.38 -20.07 -13.23
C THR A 287 -4.57 -19.90 -11.94
N GLY A 288 -5.26 -19.72 -10.80
CA GLY A 288 -4.65 -19.57 -9.48
C GLY A 288 -4.37 -18.11 -9.10
N SER A 289 -3.15 -17.81 -8.66
CA SER A 289 -2.77 -16.46 -8.22
C SER A 289 -2.31 -15.59 -9.39
N TYR A 290 -2.58 -14.28 -9.30
CA TYR A 290 -1.85 -13.29 -10.07
C TYR A 290 -0.48 -13.06 -9.46
N TYR A 291 0.47 -12.68 -10.31
CA TYR A 291 1.84 -12.38 -9.92
C TYR A 291 2.22 -10.96 -10.33
N PHE A 292 3.06 -10.32 -9.53
CA PHE A 292 3.74 -9.09 -9.90
C PHE A 292 5.20 -9.39 -10.24
N LYS A 293 5.80 -8.54 -11.08
CA LYS A 293 7.22 -8.56 -11.41
C LYS A 293 7.85 -7.24 -11.02
N LEU A 294 8.78 -7.30 -10.08
CA LEU A 294 9.63 -6.20 -9.62
C LEU A 294 10.95 -6.21 -10.40
N VAL A 295 11.35 -5.06 -10.93
CA VAL A 295 12.60 -4.88 -11.67
C VAL A 295 13.35 -3.67 -11.10
N TRP A 296 14.62 -3.86 -10.73
CA TRP A 296 15.50 -2.79 -10.22
C TRP A 296 16.93 -2.93 -10.76
N THR A 297 17.71 -1.87 -10.63
CA THR A 297 19.15 -1.89 -10.94
C THR A 297 19.92 -2.36 -9.70
N GLY A 298 20.58 -3.51 -9.79
CA GLY A 298 21.42 -4.05 -8.71
C GLY A 298 22.76 -3.32 -8.58
N ALA A 299 23.52 -3.66 -7.54
CA ALA A 299 24.81 -3.02 -7.21
C ALA A 299 25.86 -3.04 -8.34
N GLY A 300 25.79 -4.00 -9.25
CA GLY A 300 26.67 -4.10 -10.42
C GLY A 300 26.19 -3.34 -11.67
N GLY A 301 25.11 -2.55 -11.57
CA GLY A 301 24.47 -1.90 -12.72
C GLY A 301 23.60 -2.84 -13.58
N ASN A 302 23.52 -4.12 -13.23
CA ASN A 302 22.69 -5.10 -13.91
C ASN A 302 21.23 -5.00 -13.47
N SER A 303 20.30 -5.26 -14.40
CA SER A 303 18.89 -5.42 -14.07
C SER A 303 18.69 -6.71 -13.26
N GLN A 304 18.01 -6.59 -12.12
CA GLN A 304 17.56 -7.69 -11.28
C GLN A 304 16.05 -7.83 -11.37
N THR A 305 15.52 -9.01 -11.07
CA THR A 305 14.09 -9.29 -11.15
C THR A 305 13.63 -10.18 -10.01
N PHE A 306 12.45 -9.86 -9.49
CA PHE A 306 11.75 -10.67 -8.49
C PHE A 306 10.28 -10.83 -8.94
N ILE A 307 9.74 -12.03 -8.79
CA ILE A 307 8.36 -12.37 -9.15
C ILE A 307 7.70 -13.05 -7.96
N ALA A 308 6.54 -12.54 -7.54
CA ALA A 308 5.80 -13.08 -6.41
C ALA A 308 4.28 -12.98 -6.62
N PRO A 309 3.50 -13.89 -6.01
CA PRO A 309 2.06 -13.81 -6.03
C PRO A 309 1.56 -12.64 -5.17
N TYR A 310 0.39 -12.10 -5.52
CA TYR A 310 -0.35 -11.13 -4.72
C TYR A 310 -1.85 -11.42 -4.67
#